data_AF-A0A7R7RPZ4-F1
#
_entry.id   AF-A0A7R7RPZ4-F1
#
_cell.length_a   1.000
_cell.length_b   1.000
_cell.length_c   1.000
_cell.angle_alpha   90.00
_cell.angle_beta   90.00
_cell.angle_gamma   90.00
#
_symmetry.space_group_name_H-M   'P 1'
#
loop_
_entity.id
_entity.type
_entity.pdbx_description
1 polymer ?
#
loop_
_entity_poly.entity_id
_entity_poly.type
_entity_poly.pdbx_seq_one_letter_code
_entity_poly.pdbx_strand_id
1 'polypeptide(L)'
;MSPPPPSPKASTPKPLSPDVANHVSSVVLFGMPNVRAMNFLGEPPVVIGPAYQDKTLKVCATEDPVCSDGMNFAAHNTYADDGSIIDKGVAFASSHLGMGSPGAMSVASPHGGFGE
;
A
#
# COMPACT_ATOMS: atom_id res chain seq x y z
N MET A 1 -9.64 3.89 34.13
CA MET A 1 -9.16 5.08 33.40
C MET A 1 -10.21 5.43 32.36
N SER A 2 -10.67 6.68 32.31
CA SER A 2 -11.49 7.13 31.17
C SER A 2 -10.62 7.16 29.91
N PRO A 3 -11.16 6.83 28.73
CA PRO A 3 -10.43 7.01 27.49
C PRO A 3 -10.02 8.48 27.35
N PRO A 4 -8.83 8.78 26.81
CA PRO A 4 -8.45 10.14 26.50
C PRO A 4 -9.50 10.75 25.54
N PRO A 5 -9.76 12.06 25.63
CA PRO A 5 -10.63 12.73 24.66
C PRO A 5 -10.08 12.52 23.25
N PRO A 6 -10.94 12.44 22.22
CA PRO A 6 -10.49 12.31 20.84
C PRO A 6 -9.53 13.46 20.53
N SER A 7 -8.37 13.11 19.98
CA SER A 7 -7.40 14.09 19.47
C SER A 7 -8.14 15.10 18.59
N PRO A 8 -7.87 16.41 18.69
CA PRO A 8 -8.42 17.36 17.73
C PRO A 8 -8.00 16.85 16.36
N LYS A 9 -8.98 16.56 15.49
CA LYS A 9 -8.77 16.00 14.15
C LYS A 9 -7.56 16.68 13.54
N ALA A 10 -6.41 16.01 13.53
CA ALA A 10 -5.28 16.48 12.74
C ALA A 10 -5.85 16.63 11.34
N SER A 11 -5.86 17.86 10.81
CA SER A 11 -6.47 18.11 9.51
C SER A 11 -5.84 17.12 8.53
N THR A 12 -6.63 16.17 8.03
CA THR A 12 -6.13 15.21 7.05
C THR A 12 -5.56 16.02 5.90
N PRO A 13 -4.28 15.81 5.53
CA PRO A 13 -3.68 16.57 4.45
C PRO A 13 -4.56 16.48 3.20
N LYS A 14 -4.63 17.58 2.46
CA LYS A 14 -5.32 17.59 1.17
C LYS A 14 -4.79 16.41 0.33
N PRO A 15 -5.67 15.66 -0.37
CA PRO A 15 -5.22 14.63 -1.29
C PRO A 15 -4.15 15.17 -2.25
N LEU A 16 -3.19 14.30 -2.61
CA LEU A 16 -2.20 14.62 -3.64
C LEU A 16 -2.91 15.07 -4.92
N SER A 17 -2.30 15.99 -5.66
CA SER A 17 -2.84 16.41 -6.96
C SER A 17 -2.91 15.21 -7.92
N PRO A 18 -3.85 15.20 -8.87
CA PRO A 18 -4.00 14.09 -9.82
C PRO A 18 -2.71 13.76 -10.56
N ASP A 19 -1.94 14.77 -10.97
CA ASP A 19 -0.67 14.56 -11.67
C ASP A 19 0.36 13.82 -10.80
N VAL A 20 0.48 14.18 -9.52
CA VAL A 20 1.35 13.45 -8.57
C VAL A 20 0.83 12.04 -8.36
N ALA A 21 -0.48 11.86 -8.20
CA ALA A 21 -1.08 10.53 -8.05
C ALA A 21 -0.81 9.65 -9.27
N ASN A 22 -0.78 10.20 -10.48
CA ASN A 22 -0.48 9.47 -11.72
C ASN A 22 0.97 8.94 -11.78
N HIS A 23 1.90 9.58 -11.06
CA HIS A 23 3.29 9.11 -10.97
C HIS A 23 3.49 7.99 -9.94
N VAL A 24 2.51 7.73 -9.07
CA VAL A 24 2.57 6.58 -8.15
C VAL A 24 2.22 5.32 -8.94
N SER A 25 3.16 4.38 -9.06
CA SER A 25 2.91 3.09 -9.73
C SER A 25 2.04 2.15 -8.89
N SER A 26 2.28 2.13 -7.57
CA SER A 26 1.67 1.19 -6.64
C SER A 26 1.73 1.72 -5.21
N VAL A 27 0.77 1.32 -4.38
CA VAL A 27 0.75 1.51 -2.92
C VAL A 27 0.65 0.14 -2.27
N VAL A 28 1.51 -0.15 -1.31
CA VAL A 28 1.42 -1.38 -0.51
C VAL A 28 1.20 -1.00 0.93
N LEU A 29 0.09 -1.47 1.50
CA LEU A 29 -0.28 -1.24 2.90
C LEU A 29 -0.11 -2.55 3.67
N PHE A 30 0.93 -2.63 4.49
CA PHE A 30 1.12 -3.73 5.43
C PHE A 30 0.35 -3.45 6.72
N GLY A 31 -0.49 -4.40 7.15
CA GLY A 31 -1.23 -4.26 8.41
C GLY A 31 -2.27 -3.14 8.40
N MET A 32 -2.87 -2.80 7.24
CA MET A 32 -3.91 -1.77 7.16
C MET A 32 -5.01 -2.05 8.19
N PRO A 33 -5.29 -1.13 9.13
CA PRO A 33 -6.21 -1.39 10.21
C PRO A 33 -7.64 -1.59 9.69
N ASN A 34 -8.32 -2.60 10.24
CA ASN A 34 -9.73 -2.83 10.00
C ASN A 34 -10.59 -1.89 10.86
N VAL A 35 -11.91 -1.94 10.64
CA VAL A 35 -12.86 -1.07 11.35
C VAL A 35 -12.86 -1.31 12.86
N ARG A 36 -12.64 -2.55 13.32
CA ARG A 36 -12.55 -2.88 14.75
C ARG A 36 -11.37 -2.16 15.41
N ALA A 37 -10.19 -2.24 14.79
CA ALA A 37 -8.99 -1.57 15.26
C ALA A 37 -9.15 -0.04 15.28
N MET A 38 -9.68 0.53 14.20
CA MET A 38 -9.91 1.99 14.12
C MET A 38 -10.93 2.47 15.18
N ASN A 39 -12.01 1.73 15.39
CA ASN A 39 -12.99 2.04 16.44
C ASN A 39 -12.37 2.01 17.84
N PHE A 40 -11.50 1.03 18.12
CA PHE A 40 -10.80 0.95 19.40
C PHE A 40 -9.88 2.16 19.63
N LEU A 41 -9.26 2.67 18.57
CA LEU A 41 -8.42 3.88 18.63
C LEU A 41 -9.23 5.18 18.67
N GLY A 42 -10.54 5.14 18.40
CA GLY A 42 -11.38 6.33 18.27
C GLY A 42 -11.10 7.12 16.98
N GLU A 43 -10.53 6.47 15.97
CA GLU A 43 -10.13 7.08 14.70
C GLU A 43 -11.07 6.65 13.56
N PRO A 44 -11.26 7.48 12.51
CA PRO A 44 -12.10 7.12 11.38
C PRO A 44 -11.48 5.99 10.54
N PRO A 45 -12.27 5.12 9.88
CA PRO A 45 -11.74 4.07 9.02
C PRO A 45 -10.79 4.59 7.94
N VAL A 46 -9.73 3.82 7.65
CA VAL A 46 -8.82 4.14 6.54
C VAL A 46 -9.54 3.86 5.22
N VAL A 47 -9.70 4.92 4.40
CA VAL A 47 -10.31 4.84 3.07
C VAL A 47 -9.25 5.14 2.02
N ILE A 48 -9.06 4.21 1.07
CA ILE A 48 -8.18 4.41 -0.08
C ILE A 48 -8.90 5.33 -1.07
N GLY A 49 -8.25 6.42 -1.48
CA GLY A 49 -8.80 7.35 -2.47
C GLY A 49 -8.97 6.70 -3.85
N PRO A 50 -9.95 7.12 -4.66
CA PRO A 50 -10.26 6.50 -5.96
C PRO A 50 -9.04 6.37 -6.89
N ALA A 51 -8.16 7.38 -6.92
CA ALA A 51 -6.96 7.39 -7.75
C ALA A 51 -5.94 6.29 -7.41
N TYR A 52 -6.06 5.62 -6.25
CA TYR A 52 -5.14 4.58 -5.78
C TYR A 52 -5.78 3.19 -5.71
N GLN A 53 -7.10 3.06 -5.85
CA GLN A 53 -7.82 1.80 -5.65
C GLN A 53 -7.25 0.68 -6.53
N ASP A 54 -7.07 0.96 -7.82
CA ASP A 54 -6.62 -0.04 -8.81
C ASP A 54 -5.12 -0.37 -8.72
N LYS A 55 -4.38 0.34 -7.86
CA LYS A 55 -2.94 0.17 -7.66
C LYS A 55 -2.54 0.02 -6.19
N THR A 56 -3.48 -0.38 -5.33
CA THR A 56 -3.20 -0.64 -3.92
C THR A 56 -3.31 -2.12 -3.61
N LEU A 57 -2.27 -2.67 -2.97
CA LEU A 57 -2.31 -3.98 -2.32
C LEU A 57 -2.37 -3.79 -0.80
N LYS A 58 -3.28 -4.52 -0.16
CA LYS A 58 -3.32 -4.67 1.30
C LYS A 58 -2.69 -6.01 1.67
N VAL A 59 -1.56 -5.97 2.34
CA VAL A 59 -0.91 -7.17 2.87
C VAL A 59 -1.30 -7.31 4.33
N CYS A 60 -1.88 -8.46 4.66
CA CYS A 60 -2.28 -8.81 6.02
C CYS A 60 -1.71 -10.18 6.38
N ALA A 61 -0.90 -10.23 7.43
CA ALA A 61 -0.38 -11.45 8.01
C ALA A 61 -1.53 -12.20 8.70
N THR A 62 -1.47 -13.53 8.64
CA THR A 62 -2.47 -14.38 9.29
C THR A 62 -2.44 -14.15 10.81
N GLU A 63 -3.61 -14.10 11.42
CA GLU A 63 -3.81 -13.80 12.84
C GLU A 63 -3.42 -12.39 13.33
N ASP A 64 -3.04 -11.46 12.45
CA ASP A 64 -2.78 -10.06 12.83
C ASP A 64 -4.09 -9.38 13.26
N PRO A 65 -4.25 -8.99 14.54
CA PRO A 65 -5.49 -8.41 15.06
C PRO A 65 -5.79 -7.00 14.54
N VAL A 66 -4.81 -6.33 13.92
CA VAL A 66 -4.97 -4.96 13.42
C VAL A 66 -5.66 -4.98 12.05
N CYS A 67 -5.21 -5.84 11.14
CA CYS A 67 -5.77 -5.93 9.78
C CYS A 67 -6.77 -7.07 9.57
N SER A 68 -6.85 -8.04 10.49
CA SER A 68 -7.77 -9.18 10.45
C SER A 68 -8.56 -9.32 11.76
N ASP A 69 -9.41 -10.37 11.85
CA ASP A 69 -10.11 -10.73 13.08
C ASP A 69 -9.31 -11.68 14.00
N GLY A 70 -8.01 -11.88 13.70
CA GLY A 70 -7.10 -12.68 14.51
C GLY A 70 -6.79 -12.08 15.89
N MET A 71 -5.99 -12.80 16.67
CA MET A 71 -5.64 -12.40 18.05
C MET A 71 -4.13 -12.49 18.37
N ASN A 72 -3.29 -12.77 17.37
CA ASN A 72 -1.85 -12.86 17.56
C ASN A 72 -1.17 -11.50 17.31
N PHE A 73 -0.98 -10.71 18.36
CA PHE A 73 -0.30 -9.41 18.26
C PHE A 73 1.13 -9.49 17.72
N ALA A 74 1.83 -10.62 17.90
CA ALA A 74 3.16 -10.77 17.33
C ALA A 74 3.13 -10.82 15.79
N ALA A 75 2.02 -11.29 15.19
CA ALA A 75 1.84 -11.32 13.74
C ALA A 75 1.82 -9.92 13.12
N HIS A 76 1.43 -8.87 13.87
CA HIS A 76 1.48 -7.50 13.37
C HIS A 76 2.92 -6.98 13.20
N ASN A 77 3.87 -7.52 13.97
CA ASN A 77 5.26 -7.06 13.94
C ASN A 77 6.08 -7.73 12.82
N THR A 78 5.58 -8.81 12.21
CA THR A 78 6.34 -9.58 11.22
C THR A 78 6.55 -8.82 9.91
N TYR A 79 5.80 -7.75 9.63
CA TYR A 79 6.02 -6.93 8.44
C TYR A 79 7.41 -6.26 8.40
N ALA A 80 8.11 -6.20 9.53
CA ALA A 80 9.44 -5.60 9.61
C ALA A 80 10.57 -6.53 9.15
N ASP A 81 10.42 -7.85 9.32
CA ASP A 81 11.53 -8.81 9.15
C ASP A 81 11.14 -10.18 8.55
N ASP A 82 9.85 -10.51 8.40
CA ASP A 82 9.42 -11.71 7.70
C ASP A 82 9.43 -11.48 6.19
N GLY A 83 10.52 -11.91 5.56
CA GLY A 83 10.72 -11.83 4.11
C GLY A 83 9.56 -12.41 3.30
N SER A 84 8.90 -13.48 3.77
CA SER A 84 7.80 -14.12 3.03
C SER A 84 6.55 -13.24 2.94
N ILE A 85 6.32 -12.38 3.95
CA ILE A 85 5.23 -11.41 3.95
C ILE A 85 5.63 -10.17 3.16
N ILE A 86 6.86 -9.69 3.33
CA ILE A 86 7.42 -8.55 2.61
C ILE A 86 7.39 -8.80 1.10
N ASP A 87 7.75 -10.02 0.65
CA ASP A 87 7.83 -10.43 -0.75
C ASP A 87 6.50 -10.27 -1.50
N LYS A 88 5.35 -10.38 -0.82
CA LYS A 88 4.03 -10.13 -1.43
C LYS A 88 3.92 -8.68 -1.92
N GLY A 89 4.38 -7.74 -1.09
CA GLY A 89 4.41 -6.33 -1.43
C GLY A 89 5.43 -6.01 -2.51
N VAL A 90 6.63 -6.60 -2.41
CA VAL A 90 7.69 -6.44 -3.41
C VAL A 90 7.25 -6.93 -4.79
N ALA A 91 6.64 -8.12 -4.86
CA ALA A 91 6.16 -8.68 -6.12
C ALA A 91 5.10 -7.79 -6.78
N PHE A 92 4.14 -7.28 -5.99
CA PHE A 92 3.10 -6.37 -6.49
C PHE A 92 3.68 -5.03 -6.95
N ALA A 93 4.54 -4.41 -6.15
CA ALA A 93 5.13 -3.14 -6.52
C ALA A 93 5.99 -3.27 -7.80
N SER A 94 6.79 -4.35 -7.87
CA SER A 94 7.67 -4.61 -9.02
C SER A 94 6.89 -4.87 -10.30
N SER A 95 5.77 -5.62 -10.23
CA SER A 95 4.94 -5.87 -11.41
C SER A 95 4.23 -4.61 -11.91
N HIS A 96 4.06 -3.59 -11.08
CA HIS A 96 3.46 -2.31 -11.44
C HIS A 96 4.46 -1.28 -11.99
N LEU A 97 5.76 -1.60 -12.05
CA LEU A 97 6.76 -0.76 -12.68
C LEU A 97 6.68 -0.90 -14.21
N GLY A 98 6.60 0.21 -14.94
CA GLY A 98 6.59 0.22 -16.41
C GLY A 98 5.21 0.18 -17.08
N MET A 99 4.12 -0.10 -16.34
CA MET A 99 2.75 -0.01 -16.86
C MET A 99 2.19 1.44 -16.94
N GLY A 100 2.94 2.44 -16.44
CA GLY A 100 2.50 3.82 -16.31
C GLY A 100 2.92 4.79 -17.40
N SER A 101 3.31 4.34 -18.60
CA SER A 101 3.66 5.26 -19.69
C SER A 101 2.86 4.98 -20.98
N PRO A 102 1.76 5.71 -21.23
CA PRO A 102 1.19 5.82 -22.57
C PRO A 102 2.13 6.51 -23.58
N GLY A 103 3.36 6.90 -23.18
CA GLY A 103 4.34 7.58 -24.02
C GLY A 103 5.54 6.73 -24.44
N ALA A 104 5.68 5.49 -23.98
CA ALA A 104 6.70 4.58 -24.48
C ALA A 104 6.23 3.96 -25.81
N MET A 105 6.11 4.81 -26.84
CA MET A 105 6.06 4.32 -28.21
C MET A 105 7.27 3.42 -28.44
N SER A 106 7.02 2.25 -29.03
CA SER A 106 8.00 1.31 -29.54
C SER A 106 9.26 2.01 -30.05
N VAL A 107 10.34 1.95 -29.28
CA VAL A 107 11.66 2.07 -29.89
C VAL A 107 11.95 0.69 -30.44
N ALA A 108 11.61 0.51 -31.72
CA ALA A 108 11.99 -0.69 -32.46
C ALA A 108 13.51 -0.88 -32.32
N SER A 109 13.93 -2.03 -31.80
CA SER A 109 15.33 -2.43 -31.79
C SER A 109 15.85 -2.45 -33.24
N PRO A 110 16.88 -1.66 -33.59
CA PRO A 110 17.55 -1.90 -34.85
C PRO A 110 18.30 -3.21 -34.71
N HIS A 111 17.86 -4.23 -35.45
CA HIS A 111 18.66 -5.39 -35.78
C HIS A 111 19.91 -4.88 -36.52
N GLY A 112 21.04 -4.81 -35.82
CA GLY A 112 22.35 -4.50 -36.38
C GLY A 112 23.34 -5.52 -35.85
N GLY A 113 23.53 -6.61 -36.61
CA GLY A 113 24.52 -7.62 -36.33
C GLY A 113 25.95 -7.06 -36.44
N PHE A 114 26.86 -7.66 -35.68
CA PHE A 114 28.29 -7.44 -35.77
C PHE A 114 28.90 -8.71 -36.36
N GLY A 115 29.50 -8.56 -37.54
CA GLY A 115 30.32 -9.57 -38.18
C GLY A 115 31.72 -9.63 -37.58
N GLU A 116 32.39 -10.73 -37.96
CA GLU A 116 33.75 -11.22 -37.65
C GLU A 116 33.93 -11.99 -36.34
#